data_AF-A0A4Y2T8W6-F1
#
_entry.id   AF-A0A4Y2T8W6-F1
#
_cell.length_a   1.000
_cell.length_b   1.000
_cell.length_c   1.000
_cell.angle_alpha   90.00
_cell.angle_beta   90.00
_cell.angle_gamma   90.00
#
_symmetry.space_group_name_H-M   'P 1'
#
loop_
_entity.id
_entity.type
_entity.pdbx_description
1 polymer ?
#
loop_
_entity_poly.entity_id
_entity_poly.type
_entity_poly.pdbx_seq_one_letter_code
_entity_poly.pdbx_strand_id
1 'polypeptide(L)'
;MNRLLYDLTKCKKEKYYCYSCLHRFSQESLLKDHLPYCKEHSPNASSCQSLEKRVCCNLNNTSSQPVPYAIYADFEALIEPTQNIPGKTASHIPCGYAYLIIGPNGLPLKHVTVYGGSDAVDHFITSIVREKDILAKKLHTITPMHMTTRDLEEFQKATHCNLCKKMARER
;
A
#
# COMPACT_ATOMS: atom_id res chain seq x y z
N MET A 1 18.22 -8.68 -17.51
CA MET A 1 17.78 -9.94 -16.87
C MET A 1 17.49 -9.66 -15.41
N ASN A 2 16.32 -10.07 -14.90
CA ASN A 2 15.91 -9.80 -13.52
C ASN A 2 16.71 -10.66 -12.52
N ARG A 3 17.27 -10.03 -11.48
CA ARG A 3 18.10 -10.68 -10.44
C ARG A 3 17.36 -11.80 -9.68
N LEU A 4 16.02 -11.74 -9.65
CA LEU A 4 15.13 -12.73 -9.03
C LEU A 4 15.10 -14.10 -9.74
N LEU A 5 15.54 -14.19 -11.00
CA LEU A 5 15.44 -15.41 -11.81
C LEU A 5 16.81 -16.08 -12.05
N TYR A 6 17.86 -15.61 -11.38
CA TYR A 6 19.25 -16.03 -11.62
C TYR A 6 19.46 -17.52 -11.36
N ASP A 7 18.97 -18.04 -10.22
CA ASP A 7 19.12 -19.45 -9.84
C ASP A 7 18.39 -20.41 -10.78
N LEU A 8 17.43 -19.90 -11.56
CA LEU A 8 16.61 -20.67 -12.48
C LEU A 8 17.25 -20.84 -13.86
N THR A 9 18.46 -20.32 -14.10
CA THR A 9 19.17 -20.39 -15.40
C THR A 9 20.15 -21.55 -15.55
N LYS A 10 20.36 -22.37 -14.51
CA LYS A 10 21.33 -23.50 -14.51
C LYS A 10 21.10 -24.57 -15.59
N CYS A 11 19.91 -24.68 -16.17
CA CYS A 11 19.63 -25.65 -17.25
C CYS A 11 19.53 -24.94 -18.61
N LYS A 12 20.36 -25.37 -19.57
CA LYS A 12 20.53 -24.79 -20.93
C LYS A 12 19.34 -24.94 -21.89
N LYS A 13 18.17 -25.36 -21.43
CA LYS A 13 16.97 -25.49 -22.28
C LYS A 13 16.21 -24.17 -22.34
N GLU A 14 15.54 -23.90 -23.45
CA GLU A 14 14.63 -22.75 -23.57
C GLU A 14 13.53 -22.84 -22.50
N LYS A 15 13.20 -21.69 -21.90
CA LYS A 15 12.27 -21.58 -20.78
C LYS A 15 11.28 -20.47 -21.09
N TYR A 16 10.00 -20.78 -20.95
CA TYR A 16 8.91 -19.84 -21.17
C TYR A 16 8.31 -19.48 -19.82
N TYR A 17 8.10 -18.18 -19.58
CA TYR A 17 7.59 -17.70 -18.30
C TYR A 17 6.25 -17.01 -18.52
N CYS A 18 5.29 -17.29 -17.65
CA CYS A 18 4.10 -16.46 -17.55
C CYS A 18 4.48 -15.18 -16.80
N TYR A 19 4.34 -14.01 -17.41
CA TYR A 19 4.67 -12.74 -16.76
C TYR A 19 3.65 -12.32 -15.69
N SER A 20 2.47 -12.94 -15.65
CA SER A 20 1.43 -12.64 -14.66
C SER A 20 1.65 -13.37 -13.32
N CYS A 21 2.03 -14.66 -13.36
CA CYS A 21 2.23 -15.47 -12.15
C CYS A 21 3.68 -15.92 -11.92
N LEU A 22 4.60 -15.56 -12.82
CA LEU A 22 6.01 -15.96 -12.84
C LEU A 22 6.26 -17.48 -12.90
N HIS A 23 5.22 -18.28 -13.22
CA HIS A 23 5.35 -19.72 -13.40
C HIS A 23 6.16 -20.06 -14.67
N ARG A 24 6.96 -21.12 -14.60
CA ARG A 24 7.90 -21.54 -15.66
C ARG A 24 7.39 -22.78 -16.39
N PHE A 25 7.42 -22.72 -17.72
CA PHE A 25 7.07 -23.81 -18.63
C PHE A 25 8.29 -24.24 -19.46
N SER A 26 8.32 -25.53 -19.81
CA SER A 26 9.36 -26.13 -20.64
C SER A 26 9.09 -26.03 -22.14
N GLN A 27 7.84 -25.72 -22.54
CA GLN A 27 7.42 -25.58 -23.94
C GLN A 27 6.49 -24.37 -24.08
N GLU A 28 6.51 -23.74 -25.25
CA GLU A 28 5.67 -22.56 -25.55
C GLU A 28 4.17 -22.92 -25.61
N SER A 29 3.84 -24.13 -26.06
CA SER A 29 2.46 -24.67 -26.08
C SER A 29 1.82 -24.65 -24.70
N LEU A 30 2.54 -25.14 -23.69
CA LEU A 30 2.08 -25.15 -22.29
C LEU A 30 1.87 -23.75 -21.73
N LEU A 31 2.69 -22.77 -22.13
CA LEU A 31 2.46 -21.37 -21.76
C LEU A 31 1.17 -20.85 -22.41
N LYS A 32 0.94 -21.15 -23.71
CA LYS A 32 -0.27 -20.73 -24.43
C LYS A 32 -1.54 -21.33 -23.82
N ASP A 33 -1.51 -22.59 -23.40
CA ASP A 33 -2.63 -23.25 -22.71
C ASP A 33 -2.87 -22.67 -21.31
N HIS A 34 -1.82 -22.19 -20.64
CA HIS A 34 -1.93 -21.57 -19.31
C HIS A 34 -2.47 -20.14 -19.32
N LEU A 35 -2.16 -19.35 -20.35
CA LEU A 35 -2.52 -17.92 -20.43
C LEU A 35 -4.02 -17.61 -20.23
N PRO A 36 -4.98 -18.39 -20.77
CA PRO A 36 -6.41 -18.17 -20.56
C PRO A 36 -6.79 -18.23 -19.07
N TYR A 37 -6.34 -19.27 -18.38
CA TYR A 37 -6.65 -19.50 -16.95
C TYR A 37 -5.89 -18.54 -16.02
N CYS A 38 -4.68 -18.13 -16.41
CA CYS A 38 -3.87 -17.23 -15.61
C CYS A 38 -4.37 -15.77 -15.65
N LYS A 39 -5.02 -15.36 -16.74
CA LYS A 39 -5.53 -13.99 -16.92
C LYS A 39 -6.76 -13.68 -16.06
N GLU A 40 -7.58 -14.68 -15.76
CA GLU A 40 -8.75 -14.53 -14.87
C GLU A 40 -8.35 -14.21 -13.43
N HIS A 41 -7.19 -14.70 -12.99
CA HIS A 41 -6.56 -14.31 -11.73
C HIS A 41 -5.56 -13.18 -11.95
N SER A 42 -6.05 -12.00 -12.34
CA SER A 42 -5.20 -10.81 -12.43
C SER A 42 -4.69 -10.40 -11.04
N PRO A 43 -3.36 -10.28 -10.82
CA PRO A 43 -2.84 -9.11 -10.15
C PRO A 43 -2.87 -7.98 -11.18
N ASN A 44 -3.84 -7.06 -11.05
CA ASN A 44 -4.04 -5.82 -11.82
C ASN A 44 -2.89 -5.45 -12.77
N ALA A 45 -2.82 -6.10 -13.93
CA ALA A 45 -1.95 -5.74 -15.02
C ALA A 45 -2.88 -5.42 -16.18
N SER A 46 -3.27 -4.15 -16.26
CA SER A 46 -4.06 -3.60 -17.34
C SER A 46 -3.38 -3.94 -18.67
N SER A 47 -3.95 -4.92 -19.40
CA SER A 47 -3.59 -5.13 -20.79
C SER A 47 -3.99 -3.86 -21.53
N CYS A 48 -2.99 -3.07 -21.95
CA CYS A 48 -3.16 -1.97 -22.86
C CYS A 48 -3.60 -2.57 -24.21
N GLN A 49 -4.90 -2.67 -24.43
CA GLN A 49 -5.46 -3.06 -25.72
C GLN A 49 -5.63 -1.81 -26.57
N SER A 50 -5.24 -1.94 -27.84
CA SER A 50 -5.22 -0.97 -28.94
C SER A 50 -4.05 0.03 -28.98
N LEU A 51 -3.13 -0.30 -29.89
CA LEU A 51 -2.43 0.66 -30.73
C LEU A 51 -3.42 1.66 -31.31
N GLU A 52 -3.46 2.87 -30.76
CA GLU A 52 -3.52 4.14 -31.51
C GLU A 52 -3.69 5.30 -30.52
N LYS A 53 -2.66 6.15 -30.46
CA LYS A 53 -2.65 7.52 -29.92
C LYS A 53 -3.71 7.82 -28.85
N ARG A 54 -3.37 7.59 -27.58
CA ARG A 54 -3.69 8.52 -26.49
C ARG A 54 -2.93 8.12 -25.22
N VAL A 55 -1.91 8.92 -24.91
CA VAL A 55 -1.28 9.14 -23.59
C VAL A 55 -1.54 8.03 -22.56
N CYS A 56 -0.80 6.94 -22.67
CA CYS A 56 -0.72 5.98 -21.58
C CYS A 56 0.35 6.49 -20.61
N CYS A 57 -0.01 7.49 -19.81
CA CYS A 57 0.68 7.70 -18.55
C CYS A 57 0.33 6.48 -17.70
N ASN A 58 1.28 5.55 -17.52
CA ASN A 58 1.15 4.49 -16.52
C ASN A 58 0.86 5.16 -15.16
N LEU A 59 -0.41 5.17 -14.78
CA LEU A 59 -0.95 5.68 -13.52
C LEU A 59 -0.77 4.62 -12.43
N ASN A 60 0.46 4.18 -12.18
CA ASN A 60 0.78 3.58 -10.88
C ASN A 60 1.12 4.72 -9.90
N ASN A 61 0.17 5.65 -9.75
CA ASN A 61 0.33 6.86 -8.94
C ASN A 61 -0.23 6.68 -7.51
N THR A 62 -0.64 5.48 -7.14
CA THR A 62 -1.16 5.17 -5.80
C THR A 62 -0.14 5.45 -4.69
N SER A 63 1.16 5.47 -5.01
CA SER A 63 2.25 5.74 -4.09
C SER A 63 2.75 7.19 -4.10
N SER A 64 2.14 8.10 -4.87
CA SER A 64 2.51 9.53 -4.88
C SER A 64 1.55 10.42 -4.08
N GLN A 65 0.43 9.89 -3.59
CA GLN A 65 -0.45 10.66 -2.72
C GLN A 65 0.07 10.57 -1.27
N PRO A 66 0.26 11.71 -0.58
CA PRO A 66 0.67 11.70 0.82
C PRO A 66 -0.35 10.91 1.64
N VAL A 67 0.14 10.10 2.58
CA VAL A 67 -0.71 9.31 3.47
C VAL A 67 -1.57 10.30 4.27
N PRO A 68 -2.91 10.30 4.07
CA PRO A 68 -3.76 11.36 4.59
C PRO A 68 -3.95 11.27 6.11
N TYR A 69 -3.80 10.09 6.71
CA TYR A 69 -3.98 9.87 8.14
C TYR A 69 -2.95 8.87 8.66
N ALA A 70 -2.32 9.17 9.80
CA ALA A 70 -1.40 8.27 10.49
C ALA A 70 -1.87 8.03 11.93
N ILE A 71 -1.84 6.77 12.37
CA ILE A 71 -2.14 6.40 13.76
C ILE A 71 -0.85 5.95 14.42
N TYR A 72 -0.46 6.65 15.49
CA TYR A 72 0.64 6.27 16.36
C TYR A 72 0.04 5.65 17.63
N ALA A 73 0.49 4.46 18.01
CA ALA A 73 -0.03 3.77 19.17
C ALA A 73 1.10 3.08 19.94
N ASP A 74 0.93 2.99 21.25
CA ASP A 74 1.83 2.27 22.14
C ASP A 74 1.04 1.54 23.23
N PHE A 75 1.60 0.44 23.74
CA PHE A 75 1.00 -0.38 24.79
C PHE A 75 1.84 -0.35 26.05
N GLU A 76 1.15 -0.31 27.18
CA GLU A 76 1.74 -0.57 28.49
C GLU A 76 1.50 -2.04 28.86
N ALA A 77 2.51 -2.67 29.46
CA ALA A 77 2.43 -4.06 29.86
C ALA A 77 3.00 -4.29 31.26
N LEU A 78 2.28 -5.09 32.05
CA LEU A 78 2.79 -5.65 33.30
C LEU A 78 3.71 -6.82 32.99
N ILE A 79 4.79 -6.92 33.76
CA ILE A 79 5.79 -7.97 33.60
C ILE A 79 5.54 -9.02 34.68
N GLU A 80 5.17 -10.23 34.27
CA GLU A 80 5.01 -11.36 35.18
C GLU A 80 6.12 -12.40 34.98
N PRO A 81 6.77 -12.86 36.07
CA PRO A 81 7.81 -13.87 35.97
C PRO A 81 7.22 -15.19 35.46
N THR A 82 7.81 -15.74 34.40
CA THR A 82 7.36 -17.01 33.81
C THR A 82 8.25 -18.13 34.30
N GLN A 83 7.74 -18.97 35.21
CA GLN A 83 8.52 -20.10 35.75
C GLN A 83 8.45 -21.37 34.89
N ASN A 84 7.54 -21.42 33.91
CA ASN A 84 7.13 -22.67 33.26
C ASN A 84 7.65 -22.89 31.83
N ILE A 85 8.48 -21.98 31.28
CA ILE A 85 8.98 -22.11 29.90
C ILE A 85 10.52 -21.99 29.90
N PRO A 86 11.27 -23.05 29.52
CA PRO A 86 12.72 -22.97 29.44
C PRO A 86 13.13 -21.92 28.41
N GLY A 87 13.91 -20.92 28.84
CA GLY A 87 14.40 -19.82 28.01
C GLY A 87 13.55 -18.55 27.99
N LYS A 88 12.39 -18.50 28.68
CA LYS A 88 11.62 -17.26 28.87
C LYS A 88 11.55 -16.89 30.35
N THR A 89 12.10 -15.73 30.70
CA THR A 89 12.17 -15.26 32.10
C THR A 89 10.91 -14.50 32.53
N ALA A 90 10.23 -13.83 31.60
CA ALA A 90 9.07 -13.00 31.89
C ALA A 90 8.06 -12.97 30.75
N SER A 91 6.79 -12.76 31.10
CA SER A 91 5.66 -12.55 30.20
C SER A 91 5.20 -11.11 30.31
N HIS A 92 4.87 -10.49 29.17
CA HIS A 92 4.31 -9.15 29.10
C HIS A 92 2.79 -9.26 28.94
N ILE A 93 2.06 -8.80 29.94
CA ILE A 93 0.59 -8.76 29.94
C ILE A 93 0.15 -7.33 29.67
N PRO A 94 -0.44 -7.04 28.50
CA PRO A 94 -0.91 -5.70 28.18
C PRO A 94 -1.95 -5.23 29.20
N CYS A 95 -1.75 -4.06 29.77
CA CYS A 95 -2.63 -3.47 30.79
C CYS A 95 -3.20 -2.11 30.36
N GLY A 96 -2.73 -1.56 29.25
CA GLY A 96 -3.23 -0.31 28.71
C GLY A 96 -2.63 0.02 27.37
N TYR A 97 -3.16 1.06 26.74
CA TYR A 97 -2.62 1.62 25.51
C TYR A 97 -2.91 3.10 25.40
N ALA A 98 -2.13 3.77 24.55
CA ALA A 98 -2.42 5.11 24.09
C ALA A 98 -2.30 5.18 22.57
N TYR A 99 -3.17 5.95 21.91
CA TYR A 99 -3.00 6.26 20.49
C TYR A 99 -3.36 7.70 20.13
N LEU A 100 -2.69 8.19 19.07
CA LEU A 100 -2.83 9.52 18.50
C LEU A 100 -3.07 9.39 16.99
N ILE A 101 -4.02 10.16 16.47
CA ILE A 101 -4.28 10.23 15.03
C ILE A 101 -3.82 11.58 14.49
N ILE A 102 -2.89 11.55 13.55
CA ILE A 102 -2.38 12.71 12.83
C ILE A 102 -3.10 12.83 11.48
N GLY A 103 -3.61 14.02 11.20
CA GLY A 103 -4.28 14.36 9.95
C GLY A 103 -3.32 14.77 8.83
N PRO A 104 -3.86 15.10 7.64
CA PRO A 104 -3.07 15.43 6.45
C PRO A 104 -2.32 16.76 6.59
N ASN A 105 -2.73 17.62 7.53
CA ASN A 105 -2.06 18.86 7.90
C ASN A 105 -0.90 18.64 8.90
N GLY A 106 -0.61 17.40 9.29
CA GLY A 106 0.40 17.08 10.30
C GLY A 106 -0.03 17.39 11.74
N LEU A 107 -1.30 17.77 11.97
CA LEU A 107 -1.81 18.09 13.29
C LEU A 107 -2.65 16.94 13.87
N PRO A 108 -2.69 16.79 15.20
CA PRO A 108 -3.62 15.89 15.88
C PRO A 108 -5.08 16.17 15.50
N LEU A 109 -5.80 15.12 15.08
CA LEU A 109 -7.25 15.22 14.82
C LEU A 109 -8.08 15.28 16.10
N LYS A 110 -7.55 14.72 17.19
CA LYS A 110 -8.18 14.66 18.51
C LYS A 110 -7.10 14.55 19.59
N HIS A 111 -7.50 14.76 20.84
CA HIS A 111 -6.66 14.46 21.99
C HIS A 111 -6.24 12.99 22.00
N VAL A 112 -5.10 12.71 22.63
CA VAL A 112 -4.59 11.36 22.80
C VAL A 112 -5.65 10.50 23.49
N THR A 113 -5.92 9.32 22.93
CA THR A 113 -6.86 8.38 23.53
C THR A 113 -6.05 7.42 24.38
N VAL A 114 -6.33 7.38 25.69
CA VAL A 114 -5.68 6.49 26.66
C VAL A 114 -6.71 5.54 27.23
N TYR A 115 -6.32 4.29 27.41
CA TYR A 115 -7.14 3.26 28.04
C TYR A 115 -6.28 2.39 28.95
N GLY A 116 -6.82 2.03 30.12
CA GLY A 116 -6.21 1.09 31.06
C GLY A 116 -7.23 0.06 31.50
N GLY A 117 -6.89 -1.21 31.39
CA GLY A 117 -7.78 -2.34 31.65
C GLY A 117 -7.12 -3.67 31.29
N SER A 118 -7.59 -4.77 31.89
CA SER A 118 -7.10 -6.11 31.58
C SER A 118 -7.49 -6.59 30.17
N ASP A 119 -8.50 -5.97 29.58
CA ASP A 119 -8.99 -6.15 28.20
C ASP A 119 -8.38 -5.13 27.21
N ALA A 120 -7.22 -4.55 27.54
CA ALA A 120 -6.56 -3.51 26.74
C ALA A 120 -6.41 -3.88 25.26
N VAL A 121 -6.08 -5.14 24.94
CA VAL A 121 -5.91 -5.60 23.55
C VAL A 121 -7.24 -5.59 22.79
N ASP A 122 -8.29 -6.18 23.35
CA ASP A 122 -9.59 -6.27 22.70
C ASP A 122 -10.23 -4.88 22.53
N HIS A 123 -10.10 -4.04 23.56
CA HIS A 123 -10.56 -2.66 23.52
C HIS A 123 -9.77 -1.83 22.49
N PHE A 124 -8.46 -2.07 22.36
CA PHE A 124 -7.63 -1.42 21.34
C PHE A 124 -8.09 -1.77 19.92
N ILE A 125 -8.22 -3.07 19.62
CA ILE A 125 -8.64 -3.53 18.28
C ILE A 125 -10.00 -2.94 17.93
N THR A 126 -10.95 -2.99 18.87
CA THR A 126 -12.28 -2.39 18.69
C THR A 126 -12.21 -0.89 18.43
N SER A 127 -11.36 -0.18 19.16
CA SER A 127 -11.16 1.26 18.99
C SER A 127 -10.55 1.61 17.62
N ILE A 128 -9.50 0.90 17.20
CA ILE A 128 -8.84 1.15 15.92
C ILE A 128 -9.75 0.82 14.73
N VAL A 129 -10.56 -0.24 14.80
CA VAL A 129 -11.53 -0.57 13.75
C VAL A 129 -12.58 0.53 13.62
N ARG A 130 -13.09 1.07 14.73
CA ARG A 130 -14.02 2.20 14.71
C ARG A 130 -13.40 3.44 14.08
N GLU A 131 -12.16 3.77 14.46
CA GLU A 131 -11.43 4.91 13.87
C GLU A 131 -11.19 4.72 12.38
N LYS A 132 -10.81 3.50 11.95
CA LYS A 132 -10.67 3.15 10.53
C LYS A 132 -11.95 3.43 9.75
N ASP A 133 -13.11 3.05 10.27
CA ASP A 133 -14.39 3.27 9.59
C ASP A 133 -14.75 4.75 9.49
N ILE A 134 -14.44 5.55 10.52
CA ILE A 134 -14.61 7.00 10.50
C ILE A 134 -13.68 7.64 9.47
N LEU A 135 -12.41 7.25 9.46
CA LEU A 135 -11.41 7.77 8.52
C LEU A 135 -11.73 7.37 7.09
N ALA A 136 -12.18 6.13 6.86
CA ALA A 136 -12.60 5.67 5.54
C ALA A 136 -13.74 6.54 4.97
N LYS A 137 -14.75 6.88 5.78
CA LYS A 137 -15.81 7.81 5.37
C LYS A 137 -15.25 9.16 4.94
N LYS A 138 -14.31 9.73 5.71
CA LYS A 138 -13.65 11.00 5.36
C LYS A 138 -12.82 10.92 4.08
N LEU A 139 -12.20 9.77 3.78
CA LEU A 139 -11.43 9.55 2.55
C LEU A 139 -12.32 9.41 1.31
N HIS A 140 -13.50 8.82 1.47
CA HIS A 140 -14.46 8.68 0.38
C HIS A 140 -15.26 9.96 0.09
N THR A 141 -15.24 10.94 1.00
CA THR A 141 -15.83 12.25 0.75
C THR A 141 -15.05 12.99 -0.34
N ILE A 142 -15.69 13.21 -1.48
CA ILE A 142 -15.14 14.01 -2.58
C ILE A 142 -15.20 15.48 -2.17
N THR A 143 -14.06 16.02 -1.74
CA THR A 143 -13.90 17.45 -1.50
C THR A 143 -13.58 18.16 -2.83
N PRO A 144 -14.29 19.24 -3.20
CA PRO A 144 -13.94 20.02 -4.38
C PRO A 144 -12.50 20.49 -4.33
N MET A 145 -11.79 20.37 -5.46
CA MET A 145 -10.43 20.88 -5.58
C MET A 145 -10.47 22.41 -5.50
N HIS A 146 -9.78 23.00 -4.51
CA HIS A 146 -9.63 24.44 -4.39
C HIS A 146 -8.35 24.89 -5.12
N MET A 147 -8.50 25.39 -6.35
CA MET A 147 -7.40 25.96 -7.13
C MET A 147 -7.31 27.46 -6.89
N THR A 148 -6.19 27.95 -6.39
CA THR A 148 -5.92 29.39 -6.32
C THR A 148 -5.51 29.93 -7.69
N THR A 149 -5.58 31.25 -7.89
CA THR A 149 -5.10 31.90 -9.12
C THR A 149 -3.63 31.56 -9.39
N ARG A 150 -2.83 31.46 -8.33
CA ARG A 150 -1.41 31.06 -8.39
C ARG A 150 -1.25 29.61 -8.87
N ASP A 151 -2.05 28.67 -8.36
CA ASP A 151 -1.98 27.27 -8.80
C ASP A 151 -2.30 27.15 -10.30
N LEU A 152 -3.25 27.96 -10.78
CA LEU A 152 -3.63 28.00 -12.18
C LEU A 152 -2.47 28.53 -13.05
N GLU A 153 -1.78 29.58 -12.61
CA GLU A 153 -0.60 30.10 -13.29
C GLU A 153 0.57 29.11 -13.29
N GLU A 154 0.84 28.46 -12.15
CA GLU A 154 1.88 27.44 -12.03
C GLU A 154 1.57 26.25 -12.95
N PHE A 155 0.31 25.85 -13.05
CA PHE A 155 -0.13 24.81 -13.98
C PHE A 155 0.05 25.23 -15.45
N GLN A 156 -0.30 26.46 -15.82
CA GLN A 156 -0.12 26.97 -17.19
C GLN A 156 1.36 27.08 -17.59
N LYS A 157 2.23 27.43 -16.65
CA LYS A 157 3.69 27.53 -16.85
C LYS A 157 4.41 26.18 -16.77
N ALA A 158 3.74 25.11 -16.35
CA ALA A 158 4.36 23.82 -16.12
C ALA A 158 4.80 23.14 -17.43
N THR A 159 6.11 23.11 -17.66
CA THR A 159 6.72 22.41 -18.81
C THR A 159 6.92 20.92 -18.56
N HIS A 160 6.80 20.47 -17.31
CA HIS A 160 7.02 19.09 -16.89
C HIS A 160 5.83 18.58 -16.08
N CYS A 161 5.48 17.30 -16.27
CA CYS A 161 4.43 16.64 -15.52
C CYS A 161 4.83 16.53 -14.03
N ASN A 162 3.96 16.99 -13.12
CA ASN A 162 4.24 16.94 -11.68
C ASN A 162 4.38 15.50 -11.14
N LEU A 163 3.76 14.51 -11.80
CA LEU A 163 3.77 13.11 -11.38
C LEU A 163 5.00 12.37 -11.88
N CYS A 164 5.25 12.37 -13.20
CA CYS A 164 6.35 11.60 -13.80
C CYS A 164 7.63 12.41 -14.04
N LYS A 165 7.60 13.73 -13.76
CA LYS A 165 8.71 14.68 -13.93
C LYS A 165 9.28 14.77 -15.35
N LYS A 166 8.59 14.22 -16.35
CA LYS A 166 8.95 14.32 -17.78
C LYS A 166 8.34 15.56 -18.41
N MET A 167 8.96 16.08 -19.46
CA MET A 167 8.42 17.19 -20.24
C MET A 167 7.00 16.88 -20.73
N ALA A 168 6.07 17.79 -20.46
CA ALA A 168 4.75 17.77 -21.05
C ALA A 168 4.92 18.13 -22.53
N ARG A 169 4.77 17.15 -23.43
CA ARG A 169 4.82 17.43 -24.87
C ARG A 169 3.63 18.31 -25.24
N GLU A 170 3.91 19.38 -25.98
CA GLU A 170 2.92 20.29 -26.55
C GLU A 170 1.89 19.49 -27.38
N ARG A 171 0.62 19.92 -27.27
CA ARG A 171 -0.54 19.29 -27.93
C ARG A 171 -0.52 19.49 -29.44
#